data_AF-A0A1F2S1C1-F1
#
_entry.id   AF-A0A1F2S1C1-F1
#
_cell.length_a   1.000
_cell.length_b   1.000
_cell.length_c   1.000
_cell.angle_alpha   90.00
_cell.angle_beta   90.00
_cell.angle_gamma   90.00
#
_symmetry.space_group_name_H-M   'P 1'
#
loop_
_entity.id
_entity.type
_entity.pdbx_description
1 polymer ?
#
loop_
_entity_poly.entity_id
_entity_poly.type
_entity_poly.pdbx_seq_one_letter_code
_entity_poly.pdbx_strand_id
1 'polypeptide(L)'
;MSFPLENARLCLDCDTVFDEPRCPSCSSESFFPLSRWVRPTSNSPEPRSRTISKKARNTSLVLGGAGVAYALWKILSTPEKKTSDKKEPPKKK
;
A
#
# COMPACT_ATOMS: atom_id res chain seq x y z
N MET A 1 -37.22 -11.91 -19.59
CA MET A 1 -37.08 -12.62 -18.30
C MET A 1 -35.69 -12.39 -17.76
N SER A 2 -35.55 -12.18 -16.44
CA SER A 2 -34.27 -12.18 -15.74
C SER A 2 -34.17 -13.45 -14.90
N PHE A 3 -33.05 -14.18 -14.99
CA PHE A 3 -32.76 -15.35 -14.15
C PHE A 3 -31.62 -15.03 -13.18
N PRO A 4 -31.65 -15.58 -11.94
CA PRO A 4 -30.65 -15.31 -10.92
C PRO A 4 -29.28 -15.87 -11.31
N LEU A 5 -28.23 -15.03 -11.21
CA LEU A 5 -26.87 -15.36 -11.64
C LEU A 5 -26.25 -16.55 -10.89
N GLU A 6 -26.68 -16.77 -9.66
CA GLU A 6 -26.27 -17.88 -8.80
C GLU A 6 -26.67 -19.25 -9.35
N ASN A 7 -27.78 -19.32 -10.10
CA ASN A 7 -28.24 -20.54 -10.76
C ASN A 7 -27.81 -20.63 -12.22
N ALA A 8 -27.31 -19.53 -12.79
CA ALA A 8 -26.94 -19.45 -14.20
C ALA A 8 -25.68 -20.25 -14.52
N ARG A 9 -25.79 -21.15 -15.49
CA ARG A 9 -24.73 -22.02 -16.00
C ARG A 9 -24.53 -21.75 -17.48
N LEU A 10 -23.27 -21.75 -17.93
CA LEU A 10 -22.90 -21.67 -19.35
C LEU A 10 -22.52 -23.07 -19.83
N CYS A 11 -23.16 -23.54 -20.91
CA CYS A 11 -22.75 -24.77 -21.57
C CYS A 11 -21.38 -24.58 -22.24
N LEU A 12 -20.45 -25.52 -22.05
CA LEU A 12 -19.13 -25.43 -22.66
C LEU A 12 -19.08 -25.90 -24.11
N ASP A 13 -20.15 -26.53 -24.60
CA ASP A 13 -20.23 -27.07 -25.95
C ASP A 13 -21.02 -26.19 -26.93
N CYS A 14 -22.02 -25.44 -26.43
CA CYS A 14 -22.93 -24.65 -27.26
C CYS A 14 -23.19 -23.23 -26.78
N ASP A 15 -22.43 -22.75 -25.77
CA ASP A 15 -22.51 -21.39 -25.21
C ASP A 15 -23.90 -20.94 -24.74
N THR A 16 -24.83 -21.89 -24.57
CA THR A 16 -26.18 -21.60 -24.09
C THR A 16 -26.15 -21.38 -22.59
N VAL A 17 -26.86 -20.35 -22.12
CA VAL A 17 -27.05 -20.08 -20.70
C VAL A 17 -28.38 -20.67 -20.21
N PHE A 18 -28.33 -21.45 -19.14
CA PHE A 18 -29.48 -22.20 -18.61
C PHE A 18 -29.37 -22.35 -17.08
N ASP A 19 -30.43 -22.81 -16.40
CA ASP A 19 -30.44 -23.07 -14.95
C ASP A 19 -30.78 -24.53 -14.58
N GLU A 20 -31.09 -25.36 -15.59
CA GLU A 20 -31.36 -26.79 -15.43
C GLU A 20 -30.12 -27.66 -15.16
N PRO A 21 -30.31 -28.93 -14.74
CA PRO A 21 -29.23 -29.91 -14.58
C PRO A 21 -28.45 -30.25 -15.85
N ARG A 22 -29.10 -30.17 -17.03
CA ARG A 22 -28.50 -30.46 -18.35
C ARG A 22 -28.84 -29.35 -19.32
N CYS A 23 -27.95 -29.12 -20.29
CA CYS A 23 -28.19 -28.10 -21.30
C CYS A 23 -29.43 -28.46 -22.16
N PRO A 24 -30.45 -27.59 -22.26
CA PRO A 24 -31.65 -27.85 -23.05
C PRO A 24 -31.40 -27.81 -24.56
N SER A 25 -30.27 -27.26 -25.01
CA SER A 25 -29.93 -27.15 -26.44
C SER A 25 -29.19 -28.38 -26.97
N CYS A 26 -28.13 -28.84 -26.29
CA CYS A 26 -27.29 -29.95 -26.75
C CYS A 26 -27.30 -31.18 -25.84
N SER A 27 -28.04 -31.16 -24.72
CA SER A 27 -28.07 -32.23 -23.71
C SER A 27 -26.72 -32.56 -23.04
N SER A 28 -25.71 -31.69 -23.18
CA SER A 28 -24.42 -31.86 -22.52
C SER A 28 -24.52 -31.65 -21.00
N GLU A 29 -23.65 -32.37 -20.28
CA GLU A 29 -23.41 -32.24 -18.83
C GLU A 29 -22.20 -31.35 -18.51
N SER A 30 -21.46 -30.88 -19.53
CA SER A 30 -20.32 -29.98 -19.34
C SER A 30 -20.79 -28.52 -19.25
N PHE A 31 -20.62 -27.92 -18.06
CA PHE A 31 -21.02 -26.54 -17.81
C PHE A 31 -20.06 -25.80 -16.88
N PHE A 32 -20.10 -24.46 -16.94
CA PHE A 32 -19.40 -23.58 -16.02
C PHE A 32 -20.39 -22.61 -15.33
N PRO A 33 -20.33 -22.46 -13.99
CA PRO A 33 -21.21 -21.54 -13.25
C PRO A 33 -20.82 -20.07 -13.46
N LEU A 34 -21.75 -19.26 -13.98
CA LEU A 34 -21.48 -17.86 -14.35
C LEU A 34 -21.22 -16.94 -13.15
N SER A 35 -21.77 -17.28 -11.97
CA SER A 35 -21.53 -16.56 -10.71
C SER A 35 -20.06 -16.49 -10.28
N ARG A 36 -19.18 -17.33 -10.88
CA ARG A 36 -17.73 -17.27 -10.65
C ARG A 36 -17.03 -16.21 -11.50
N TRP A 37 -17.56 -15.88 -12.66
CA TRP A 37 -16.98 -14.87 -13.57
C TRP A 37 -17.61 -13.51 -13.39
N VAL A 38 -18.94 -13.48 -13.29
CA VAL A 38 -19.69 -12.25 -13.15
C VAL A 38 -20.01 -12.08 -11.67
N ARG A 39 -19.58 -10.97 -11.08
CA ARG A 39 -20.02 -10.55 -9.74
C ARG A 39 -21.20 -9.60 -9.90
N PRO A 40 -22.32 -9.81 -9.19
CA PRO A 40 -23.41 -8.86 -9.18
C PRO A 40 -22.90 -7.49 -8.74
N THR A 41 -23.25 -6.43 -9.47
CA THR A 41 -22.85 -5.05 -9.13
C THR A 41 -23.40 -4.61 -7.78
N SER A 42 -24.57 -5.13 -7.38
CA SER A 42 -25.16 -4.90 -6.05
C SER A 42 -24.29 -5.40 -4.89
N ASN A 43 -23.46 -6.41 -5.14
CA ASN A 43 -22.53 -6.99 -4.18
C ASN A 43 -21.09 -6.48 -4.36
N SER A 44 -20.87 -5.51 -5.25
CA SER A 44 -19.59 -4.82 -5.30
C SER A 44 -19.48 -4.05 -3.99
N PRO A 45 -18.60 -4.44 -3.04
CA PRO A 45 -18.32 -3.55 -1.94
C PRO A 45 -17.82 -2.27 -2.60
N GLU A 46 -18.50 -1.14 -2.34
CA GLU A 46 -18.00 0.21 -2.64
C GLU A 46 -16.48 0.14 -2.51
N PRO A 47 -15.72 0.46 -3.58
CA PRO A 47 -14.32 0.09 -3.72
C PRO A 47 -13.68 0.33 -2.38
N ARG A 48 -13.42 -0.75 -1.62
CA ARG A 48 -13.01 -0.64 -0.22
C ARG A 48 -11.80 0.24 -0.30
N SER A 49 -11.99 1.50 0.06
CA SER A 49 -10.93 2.48 0.15
C SER A 49 -9.93 1.74 0.98
N ARG A 50 -8.84 1.32 0.34
CA ARG A 50 -7.70 0.77 1.06
C ARG A 50 -7.25 2.00 1.83
N THR A 51 -7.83 2.21 3.00
CA THR A 51 -7.28 3.01 4.06
C THR A 51 -6.02 2.26 4.41
N ILE A 52 -4.99 2.49 3.60
CA ILE A 52 -3.61 2.28 3.94
C ILE A 52 -3.50 3.03 5.25
N SER A 53 -3.56 2.27 6.34
CA SER A 53 -3.56 2.78 7.69
C SER A 53 -2.32 3.64 7.78
N LYS A 54 -2.50 4.96 7.84
CA LYS A 54 -1.42 5.94 8.03
C LYS A 54 -0.92 5.86 9.48
N LYS A 55 -0.75 4.66 10.02
CA LYS A 55 -0.20 4.42 11.35
C LYS A 55 1.32 4.26 11.24
N ALA A 56 1.97 5.32 10.78
CA ALA A 56 3.42 5.47 10.76
C ALA A 56 3.80 6.92 11.09
N ARG A 57 3.25 7.48 12.18
CA ARG A 57 3.56 8.85 12.62
C ARG A 57 4.05 8.99 14.07
N ASN A 58 4.20 7.90 14.83
CA ASN A 58 4.48 8.02 16.26
C ASN A 58 5.86 7.47 16.71
N THR A 59 6.75 7.09 15.80
CA THR A 59 8.13 6.66 16.12
C THR A 59 9.16 7.79 15.91
N SER A 60 8.83 9.02 16.31
CA SER A 60 9.75 10.18 16.18
C SER A 60 9.94 10.96 17.48
N LEU A 61 9.85 10.29 18.65
CA LEU A 61 10.08 10.96 19.94
C LEU A 61 11.16 10.31 20.82
N VAL A 62 11.93 9.34 20.31
CA VAL A 62 13.06 8.74 21.07
C VAL A 62 14.43 9.21 20.58
N LEU A 63 14.53 9.91 19.43
CA LEU A 63 15.80 10.44 18.91
C LEU A 63 16.13 11.89 19.31
N GLY A 64 15.25 12.57 20.07
CA GLY A 64 15.43 13.99 20.41
C GLY A 64 16.42 14.28 21.55
N GLY A 65 16.53 13.39 22.55
CA GLY A 65 17.33 13.67 23.76
C GLY A 65 18.81 13.32 23.63
N ALA A 66 19.13 12.15 23.10
CA ALA A 66 20.50 11.65 23.05
C ALA A 66 21.35 12.32 21.95
N GLY A 67 20.73 12.71 20.83
CA GLY A 67 21.44 13.29 19.68
C GLY A 67 22.06 14.66 19.98
N VAL A 68 21.34 15.51 20.72
CA VAL A 68 21.83 16.86 21.10
C VAL A 68 22.99 16.75 22.09
N ALA A 69 22.89 15.86 23.08
CA ALA A 69 23.97 15.63 24.04
C ALA A 69 25.24 15.11 23.35
N TYR A 70 25.11 14.19 22.39
CA TYR A 70 26.25 13.66 21.66
C TYR A 70 26.87 14.70 20.71
N ALA A 71 26.05 15.51 20.03
CA ALA A 71 26.52 16.60 19.17
C ALA A 71 27.25 17.68 19.98
N LEU A 72 26.71 18.07 21.14
CA LEU A 72 27.33 19.07 22.02
C LEU A 72 28.66 18.56 22.62
N TRP A 73 28.70 17.29 23.05
CA TRP A 73 29.92 16.67 23.53
C TRP A 73 31.01 16.61 22.45
N LYS A 74 30.65 16.31 21.19
CA LYS A 74 31.62 16.24 20.10
C LYS A 74 32.18 17.60 19.68
N ILE A 75 31.40 18.68 19.82
CA ILE A 75 31.84 20.06 19.54
C ILE A 75 32.73 20.58 20.67
N LEU A 76 32.41 20.25 21.93
CA LEU A 76 33.21 20.71 23.08
C LEU A 76 34.53 19.93 23.20
N SER A 77 34.60 18.70 22.68
CA SER A 77 35.75 17.81 22.86
C SER A 77 36.79 17.88 21.74
N THR A 78 36.74 18.83 20.80
CA THR A 78 37.84 19.05 19.86
C THR A 78 38.94 19.89 20.52
N PRO A 79 40.13 19.33 20.83
CA PRO A 79 41.24 20.10 21.32
C PRO A 79 41.81 20.99 20.21
N GLU A 80 41.86 22.30 20.47
CA GLU A 80 42.48 23.34 19.65
C GLU A 80 43.93 22.94 19.30
N LYS A 81 44.18 22.61 18.03
CA LYS A 81 45.54 22.48 17.49
C LYS A 81 46.20 23.85 17.54
N LYS A 82 47.28 23.95 18.33
CA LYS A 82 48.28 25.02 18.28
C LYS A 82 48.56 25.44 16.83
N THR A 83 48.35 26.71 16.50
CA THR A 83 49.17 27.42 15.51
C THR A 83 49.16 28.90 15.88
N SER A 84 50.37 29.40 16.13
CA SER A 84 50.71 30.80 16.39
C SER A 84 50.15 31.75 15.33
N ASP A 85 49.65 32.92 15.72
CA ASP A 85 49.88 34.13 14.93
C ASP A 85 49.82 35.41 15.78
N LYS A 86 51.01 36.02 15.90
CA LYS A 86 51.32 37.44 15.69
C LYS A 86 50.53 38.52 16.47
N LYS A 87 51.22 39.07 17.48
CA LYS A 87 51.00 40.43 18.01
C LYS A 87 51.25 41.47 16.91
N GLU A 88 50.23 42.26 16.60
CA GLU A 88 50.37 43.66 16.17
C GLU A 88 49.88 44.54 17.32
N PRO A 89 50.46 45.73 17.60
CA PRO A 89 50.12 46.96 16.86
C PRO A 89 51.26 48.03 16.92
N PRO A 90 51.05 49.35 16.67
CA PRO A 90 50.27 50.04 15.64
C PRO A 90 51.10 51.07 14.82
N LYS A 91 50.49 51.48 13.70
CA LYS A 91 50.65 52.72 12.88
C LYS A 91 51.58 53.83 13.41
N LYS A 92 52.38 54.41 12.49
CA LYS A 92 52.58 55.86 12.39
C LYS A 92 52.59 56.35 10.94
N LYS A 93 51.97 57.51 10.74
CA LYS A 93 52.00 58.36 9.54
C LYS A 93 53.42 58.79 9.20
#